data_AF-A0A955Z252-F1
#
_entry.id   AF-A0A955Z252-F1
#
_cell.length_a   1.000
_cell.length_b   1.000
_cell.length_c   1.000
_cell.angle_alpha   90.00
_cell.angle_beta   90.00
_cell.angle_gamma   90.00
#
_symmetry.space_group_name_H-M   'P 1'
#
loop_
_entity.id
_entity.type
_entity.pdbx_description
1 polymer ?
#
loop_
_entity_poly.entity_id
_entity_poly.type
_entity_poly.pdbx_seq_one_letter_code
_entity_poly.pdbx_strand_id
1 'polypeptide(L)'
;MTMLVAEFHNGESIARLVRSALRREIAAVTLTARPRSNGLHQLQLRLQGAHCVTLAAEPVGRDDSGRYKLLLAPLDPSDESELRAVVREHGGTDPSPPPLKRSEPPPQTRPLDSKIFDLSPPLPSAPAEEVSKPHGADANDPSISRAIIMDAGA
;
A
#
# COMPACT_ATOMS: atom_id res chain seq x y z
N MET A 1 -3.50 24.86 -11.98
CA MET A 1 -4.18 24.06 -10.94
C MET A 1 -5.67 24.12 -11.24
N THR A 2 -6.37 22.99 -11.21
CA THR A 2 -7.82 22.93 -11.48
C THR A 2 -8.59 22.56 -10.22
N MET A 3 -9.84 23.02 -10.10
CA MET A 3 -10.70 22.76 -8.95
C MET A 3 -11.60 21.55 -9.22
N LEU A 4 -11.65 20.64 -8.26
CA LEU A 4 -12.55 19.49 -8.21
C LEU A 4 -13.62 19.74 -7.13
N VAL A 5 -14.84 19.33 -7.43
CA VAL A 5 -15.97 19.37 -6.49
C VAL A 5 -16.48 17.95 -6.32
N ALA A 6 -16.37 17.43 -5.10
CA ALA A 6 -16.89 16.12 -4.72
C ALA A 6 -18.28 16.21 -4.14
N GLU A 7 -19.07 15.15 -4.35
CA GLU A 7 -20.41 15.01 -3.78
C GLU A 7 -20.36 14.07 -2.56
N PHE A 8 -21.00 14.49 -1.47
CA PHE A 8 -21.11 13.70 -0.25
C PHE A 8 -22.56 13.65 0.20
N HIS A 9 -23.10 12.44 0.37
CA HIS A 9 -24.48 12.22 0.81
C HIS A 9 -24.61 11.97 2.32
N ASN A 10 -23.49 11.85 3.05
CA ASN A 10 -23.44 11.60 4.49
C ASN A 10 -22.15 12.16 5.09
N GLY A 11 -22.23 12.75 6.30
CA GLY A 11 -21.08 13.22 7.07
C GLY A 11 -20.05 12.11 7.34
N GLU A 12 -20.45 10.84 7.48
CA GLU A 12 -19.49 9.73 7.66
C GLU A 12 -18.54 9.60 6.45
N SER A 13 -19.02 9.88 5.24
CA SER A 13 -18.20 9.89 4.02
C SER A 13 -17.20 11.05 4.01
N ILE A 14 -17.61 12.21 4.54
CA ILE A 14 -16.73 13.38 4.76
C ILE A 14 -15.66 13.02 5.80
N ALA A 15 -16.03 12.50 6.97
CA ALA A 15 -15.09 12.11 8.01
C ALA A 15 -14.11 11.02 7.58
N ARG A 16 -14.54 10.08 6.72
CA ARG A 16 -13.66 9.06 6.12
C ARG A 16 -12.64 9.70 5.16
N LEU A 17 -13.10 10.56 4.26
CA LEU A 17 -12.25 11.29 3.32
C LEU A 17 -11.22 12.17 4.05
N VAL A 18 -11.66 12.93 5.05
CA VAL A 18 -10.79 13.80 5.84
C VAL A 18 -9.76 12.99 6.63
N ARG A 19 -10.13 11.82 7.18
CA ARG A 19 -9.14 10.88 7.76
C ARG A 19 -8.10 10.43 6.74
N SER A 20 -8.50 10.06 5.53
CA SER A 20 -7.54 9.71 4.47
C SER A 20 -6.64 10.88 4.09
N ALA A 21 -7.16 12.11 4.00
CA ALA A 21 -6.35 13.30 3.73
C ALA A 21 -5.30 13.56 4.83
N LEU A 22 -5.72 13.54 6.11
CA LEU A 22 -4.82 13.68 7.26
C LEU A 22 -3.74 12.58 7.35
N ARG A 23 -4.02 11.39 6.79
CA ARG A 23 -3.08 10.27 6.71
C ARG A 23 -2.27 10.21 5.42
N ARG A 24 -2.54 11.10 4.45
CA ARG A 24 -1.99 11.07 3.09
C ARG A 24 -2.23 9.74 2.36
N GLU A 25 -3.43 9.20 2.54
CA GLU A 25 -3.90 7.94 1.94
C GLU A 25 -4.71 8.19 0.65
N ILE A 26 -4.83 7.13 -0.16
CA ILE A 26 -5.66 7.13 -1.37
C ILE A 26 -7.12 6.87 -1.00
N ALA A 27 -8.02 7.77 -1.40
CA ALA A 27 -9.47 7.64 -1.19
C ALA A 27 -10.24 7.58 -2.52
N ALA A 28 -11.35 6.84 -2.55
CA ALA A 28 -12.24 6.77 -3.71
C ALA A 28 -13.39 7.78 -3.56
N VAL A 29 -13.40 8.81 -4.41
CA VAL A 29 -14.26 10.00 -4.28
C VAL A 29 -15.19 10.11 -5.48
N THR A 30 -16.48 10.33 -5.23
CA THR A 30 -17.44 10.66 -6.30
C THR A 30 -17.27 12.13 -6.66
N LEU A 31 -16.93 12.42 -7.92
CA LEU A 31 -16.73 13.79 -8.40
C LEU A 31 -17.83 14.18 -9.38
N THR A 32 -18.31 15.42 -9.25
CA THR A 32 -19.23 16.07 -10.21
C THR A 32 -18.68 16.08 -11.64
N ALA A 33 -17.36 16.16 -11.80
CA ALA A 33 -16.66 16.24 -13.07
C ALA A 33 -15.35 15.45 -13.04
N ARG A 34 -14.98 14.87 -14.20
CA ARG A 34 -13.72 14.14 -14.38
C ARG A 34 -12.51 15.08 -14.23
N PRO A 35 -11.44 14.67 -13.51
CA PRO A 35 -10.18 15.41 -13.52
C PRO A 35 -9.64 15.56 -14.95
N ARG A 36 -9.32 16.79 -15.36
CA ARG A 36 -8.87 17.08 -16.74
C ARG A 36 -7.40 16.71 -17.01
N SER A 37 -6.64 16.39 -15.96
CA SER A 37 -5.22 16.06 -16.03
C SER A 37 -4.82 15.22 -14.81
N ASN A 38 -3.71 14.48 -14.90
CA ASN A 38 -3.17 13.68 -13.81
C ASN A 38 -2.26 14.48 -12.86
N GLY A 39 -2.42 15.82 -12.82
CA GLY A 39 -1.64 16.70 -11.96
C GLY A 39 -2.33 16.98 -10.62
N LEU A 40 -1.73 17.88 -9.84
CA LEU A 40 -2.31 18.34 -8.57
C LEU A 40 -3.55 19.23 -8.80
N HIS A 41 -4.65 18.87 -8.15
CA HIS A 41 -5.90 19.64 -8.12
C HIS A 41 -6.20 20.14 -6.71
N GLN A 42 -7.11 21.11 -6.63
CA GLN A 42 -7.74 21.53 -5.38
C GLN A 42 -9.10 20.86 -5.25
N LEU A 43 -9.30 20.06 -4.21
CA LEU A 43 -10.61 19.50 -3.87
C LEU A 43 -11.25 20.37 -2.78
N GLN A 44 -12.32 21.09 -3.13
CA GLN A 44 -13.04 21.91 -2.17
C GLN A 44 -14.06 21.07 -1.39
N LEU A 45 -13.90 21.02 -0.06
CA LEU A 45 -14.85 20.43 0.87
C LEU A 45 -15.76 21.50 1.44
N ARG A 46 -17.06 21.42 1.14
CA ARG A 46 -18.08 22.25 1.78
C ARG A 46 -18.53 21.58 3.07
N LEU A 47 -18.23 22.22 4.19
CA LEU A 47 -18.66 21.82 5.53
C LEU A 47 -19.98 22.53 5.87
N GLN A 48 -20.66 22.06 6.93
CA GLN A 48 -21.84 22.78 7.42
C GLN A 48 -21.42 24.13 8.03
N GLY A 49 -22.31 25.13 7.98
CA GLY A 49 -22.00 26.49 8.47
C GLY A 49 -21.19 27.37 7.50
N ALA A 50 -21.17 27.06 6.20
CA ALA A 50 -20.49 27.82 5.13
C ALA A 50 -18.94 27.77 5.13
N HIS A 51 -18.32 26.99 6.02
CA HIS A 51 -16.89 26.72 6.00
C HIS A 51 -16.50 25.86 4.78
N CYS A 52 -15.39 26.22 4.13
CA CYS A 52 -14.89 25.52 2.95
C CYS A 52 -13.39 25.23 3.11
N VAL A 53 -13.02 23.97 3.34
CA VAL A 53 -11.61 23.56 3.45
C VAL A 53 -11.11 23.07 2.08
N THR A 54 -9.84 23.34 1.77
CA THR A 54 -9.24 22.95 0.49
C THR A 54 -8.21 21.85 0.69
N LEU A 55 -8.41 20.71 0.03
CA LEU A 55 -7.43 19.63 0.00
C LEU A 55 -6.64 19.66 -1.31
N ALA A 56 -5.37 19.30 -1.23
CA ALA A 56 -4.61 18.85 -2.39
C ALA A 56 -5.13 17.46 -2.81
N ALA A 57 -5.39 17.27 -4.10
CA ALA A 57 -5.91 16.02 -4.65
C ALA A 57 -5.20 15.63 -5.94
N GLU A 58 -4.55 14.47 -5.97
CA GLU A 58 -3.83 13.93 -7.14
C GLU A 58 -4.51 12.65 -7.65
N PRO A 59 -4.89 12.54 -8.95
CA PRO A 59 -5.58 11.36 -9.48
C PRO A 59 -4.63 10.17 -9.63
N VAL A 60 -4.88 9.11 -8.87
CA VAL A 60 -4.03 7.92 -8.78
C VAL A 60 -4.70 6.71 -9.43
N GLY A 61 -4.56 6.64 -10.75
CA GLY A 61 -5.04 5.54 -11.59
C GLY A 61 -6.31 5.88 -12.37
N ARG A 62 -7.03 4.83 -12.80
CA ARG A 62 -8.27 4.95 -13.59
C ARG A 62 -9.49 5.16 -12.69
N ASP A 63 -10.51 5.80 -13.26
CA ASP A 63 -11.84 5.86 -12.68
C ASP A 63 -12.49 4.48 -12.60
N ASP A 64 -13.30 4.31 -11.56
CA ASP A 64 -14.15 3.14 -11.35
C ASP A 64 -15.58 3.63 -11.18
N SER A 65 -16.40 3.47 -12.22
CA SER A 65 -17.85 3.70 -12.16
C SER A 65 -18.24 5.11 -11.67
N GLY A 66 -17.48 6.14 -12.06
CA GLY A 66 -17.66 7.54 -11.62
C GLY A 66 -16.97 7.89 -10.29
N ARG A 67 -16.30 6.94 -9.65
CA ARG A 67 -15.49 7.15 -8.44
C ARG A 67 -14.01 7.26 -8.85
N TYR A 68 -13.38 8.34 -8.43
CA TYR A 68 -11.99 8.65 -8.75
C TYR A 68 -11.11 8.35 -7.54
N LYS A 69 -10.04 7.58 -7.75
CA LYS A 69 -9.02 7.36 -6.72
C LYS A 69 -8.14 8.60 -6.67
N LEU A 70 -8.16 9.30 -5.53
CA LEU A 70 -7.40 10.52 -5.29
C LEU A 70 -6.45 10.28 -4.11
N LEU A 71 -5.17 10.60 -4.28
CA LEU A 71 -4.26 10.81 -3.16
C LEU A 71 -4.58 12.19 -2.58
N LEU A 72 -4.89 12.25 -1.29
CA LEU A 72 -5.37 13.46 -0.63
C LEU A 72 -4.38 13.96 0.42
N ALA A 73 -4.23 15.27 0.54
CA ALA A 73 -3.49 15.91 1.64
C ALA A 73 -4.13 17.27 2.00
N PRO A 74 -3.98 17.77 3.24
CA PRO A 74 -4.28 19.17 3.56
C PRO A 74 -3.44 20.09 2.65
N LEU A 75 -4.05 21.14 2.10
CA LEU A 75 -3.30 22.12 1.31
C LEU A 75 -2.51 23.09 2.22
N ASP A 76 -3.12 23.50 3.33
CA ASP A 76 -2.49 24.27 4.40
C ASP A 76 -2.41 23.40 5.68
N PRO A 77 -1.25 23.29 6.36
CA PRO A 77 -1.15 22.59 7.64
C PRO A 77 -2.00 23.24 8.76
N SER A 78 -2.35 24.52 8.64
CA SER A 78 -3.20 25.23 9.60
C SER A 78 -4.61 24.64 9.67
N ASP A 79 -5.12 24.13 8.52
CA ASP A 79 -6.44 23.51 8.40
C ASP A 79 -6.54 22.16 9.12
N GLU A 80 -5.41 21.52 9.51
CA GLU A 80 -5.43 20.20 10.16
C GLU A 80 -6.28 20.17 11.44
N SER A 81 -6.32 21.26 12.20
CA SER A 81 -7.11 21.33 13.44
C SER A 81 -8.62 21.36 13.17
N GLU A 82 -9.04 22.04 12.10
CA GLU A 82 -10.43 22.08 11.62
C GLU A 82 -10.82 20.73 11.00
N LEU A 83 -9.98 20.16 10.15
CA LEU A 83 -10.15 18.80 9.61
C LEU A 83 -10.31 17.75 10.73
N ARG A 84 -9.54 17.85 11.83
CA ARG A 84 -9.70 17.00 13.02
C ARG A 84 -10.99 17.30 13.81
N ALA A 85 -11.55 18.51 13.73
CA ALA A 85 -12.88 18.81 14.27
C ALA A 85 -13.98 18.12 13.44
N VAL A 86 -13.95 18.23 12.11
CA VAL A 86 -14.88 17.56 11.18
C VAL A 86 -14.94 16.05 11.40
N VAL A 87 -13.79 15.40 11.62
CA VAL A 87 -13.73 13.96 11.93
C VAL A 87 -14.40 13.62 13.27
N ARG A 88 -14.28 14.49 14.28
CA ARG A 88 -14.94 14.30 15.58
C ARG A 88 -16.45 14.52 15.51
N GLU A 89 -16.89 15.49 14.71
CA GLU A 89 -18.30 15.84 14.53
C GLU A 89 -19.07 14.79 13.73
N HIS A 90 -18.51 14.34 12.59
CA HIS A 90 -19.22 13.46 11.65
C HIS A 90 -18.76 11.99 11.67
N GLY A 91 -17.63 11.67 12.33
CA GLY A 91 -17.02 10.34 12.36
C GLY A 91 -17.22 9.60 13.68
N GLY A 92 -18.40 9.74 14.29
CA GLY A 92 -18.72 9.33 15.67
C GLY A 92 -18.08 8.02 16.14
N THR A 93 -17.34 8.10 17.25
CA THR A 93 -16.52 7.06 17.88
C THR A 93 -15.61 6.32 16.90
N ASP A 94 -14.36 6.78 16.78
CA ASP A 94 -13.32 6.21 15.93
C ASP A 94 -13.33 4.66 15.90
N PRO A 95 -13.77 4.04 14.79
CA PRO A 95 -13.33 2.70 14.49
C PRO A 95 -11.86 2.84 14.07
N SER A 96 -10.97 2.68 15.06
CA SER A 96 -9.58 2.35 14.82
C SER A 96 -9.52 1.30 13.70
N PRO A 97 -8.67 1.46 12.67
CA PRO A 97 -8.69 0.57 11.53
C PRO A 97 -8.57 -0.87 12.04
N PRO A 98 -9.41 -1.81 11.56
CA PRO A 98 -9.19 -3.22 11.90
C PRO A 98 -7.74 -3.53 11.53
N PRO A 99 -6.93 -4.08 12.47
CA PRO A 99 -5.51 -4.29 12.21
C PRO A 99 -5.40 -5.09 10.92
N LEU A 100 -4.54 -4.62 10.01
CA LEU A 100 -4.30 -5.27 8.72
C LEU A 100 -4.17 -6.76 8.97
N LYS A 101 -5.17 -7.53 8.53
CA LYS A 101 -5.10 -8.99 8.48
C LYS A 101 -4.05 -9.33 7.43
N ARG A 102 -2.79 -9.25 7.86
CA ARG A 102 -1.63 -9.84 7.22
C ARG A 102 -2.04 -11.28 6.97
N SER A 103 -2.27 -11.64 5.70
CA SER A 103 -2.84 -12.93 5.34
C SER A 103 -2.03 -14.03 6.01
N GLU A 104 -2.66 -14.65 7.00
CA GLU A 104 -2.08 -15.78 7.70
C GLU A 104 -1.88 -16.87 6.63
N PRO A 105 -0.65 -17.36 6.41
CA PRO A 105 -0.47 -18.51 5.55
C PRO A 105 -1.32 -19.64 6.13
N PRO A 106 -2.09 -20.38 5.30
CA PRO A 106 -3.13 -21.27 5.79
C PRO A 106 -2.56 -22.26 6.81
N PRO A 107 -3.30 -22.57 7.88
CA PRO A 107 -2.83 -23.48 8.91
C PRO A 107 -2.46 -24.81 8.25
N GLN A 108 -1.18 -25.20 8.36
CA GLN A 108 -0.77 -26.53 7.94
C GLN A 108 -1.54 -27.53 8.79
N THR A 109 -2.51 -28.18 8.15
CA THR A 109 -3.30 -29.25 8.74
C THR A 109 -2.36 -30.33 9.24
N ARG A 110 -2.16 -30.38 10.56
CA ARG A 110 -1.64 -31.57 11.23
C ARG A 110 -2.79 -32.58 11.29
N PRO A 111 -2.75 -33.70 10.56
CA PRO A 111 -3.62 -34.83 10.89
C PRO A 111 -3.10 -35.43 12.19
N LEU A 112 -3.71 -35.05 13.31
CA LEU A 112 -3.53 -35.76 14.57
C LEU A 112 -4.58 -36.87 14.60
N ASP A 113 -4.20 -38.10 14.24
CA ASP A 113 -4.80 -39.27 14.90
C ASP A 113 -3.87 -40.48 14.97
N SER A 114 -3.39 -40.72 16.19
CA SER A 114 -3.45 -42.01 16.89
C SER A 114 -3.23 -43.31 16.08
N LYS A 115 -2.01 -43.85 16.14
CA LYS A 115 -1.82 -45.30 16.37
C LYS A 115 -0.55 -45.60 17.17
N ILE A 116 -0.78 -46.07 18.39
CA ILE A 116 0.19 -46.78 19.23
C ILE A 116 0.47 -48.15 18.59
N PHE A 117 1.62 -48.76 18.93
CA PHE A 117 2.27 -50.01 18.46
C PHE A 117 3.53 -49.73 17.61
N ASP A 118 4.65 -50.45 17.71
CA ASP A 118 5.16 -51.40 18.73
C ASP A 118 6.63 -51.75 18.38
N LEU A 119 7.47 -52.03 19.38
CA LEU A 119 8.79 -52.71 19.36
C LEU A 119 9.92 -52.40 18.30
N SER A 120 11.16 -52.42 18.82
CA SER A 120 12.49 -52.16 18.21
C SER A 120 13.04 -53.30 17.31
N PRO A 121 14.31 -53.24 16.79
CA PRO A 121 15.19 -52.11 16.43
C PRO A 121 15.50 -52.13 14.89
N PRO A 122 16.63 -52.60 14.26
CA PRO A 122 18.03 -52.92 14.65
C PRO A 122 19.12 -52.00 13.99
N LEU A 123 20.41 -52.32 14.19
CA LEU A 123 21.59 -51.87 13.39
C LEU A 123 21.94 -52.93 12.32
N PRO A 124 22.69 -52.61 11.24
CA PRO A 124 24.09 -53.07 11.19
C PRO A 124 25.10 -52.15 10.45
N SER A 125 26.36 -52.60 10.42
CA SER A 125 27.60 -51.90 10.03
C SER A 125 27.87 -51.72 8.51
N ALA A 126 28.85 -50.86 8.20
CA ALA A 126 29.59 -50.69 6.93
C ALA A 126 30.31 -52.00 6.47
N PRO A 127 30.96 -52.13 5.25
CA PRO A 127 31.68 -51.12 4.46
C PRO A 127 31.66 -51.30 2.90
N ALA A 128 32.75 -50.87 2.21
CA ALA A 128 33.12 -50.99 0.77
C ALA A 128 32.51 -49.91 -0.17
N GLU A 129 33.30 -48.97 -0.70
CA GLU A 129 34.11 -49.00 -1.97
C GLU A 129 33.35 -48.28 -3.12
N GLU A 130 33.95 -47.56 -4.09
CA GLU A 130 35.30 -47.03 -4.34
C GLU A 130 35.18 -45.89 -5.42
N VAL A 131 36.24 -45.11 -5.70
CA VAL A 131 36.46 -44.28 -6.93
C VAL A 131 35.53 -43.06 -7.16
N SER A 132 35.95 -41.88 -7.68
CA SER A 132 37.19 -41.09 -7.62
C SER A 132 36.89 -39.65 -8.09
N LYS A 133 37.79 -38.72 -7.76
CA LYS A 133 37.91 -37.33 -8.29
C LYS A 133 38.14 -37.31 -9.83
N PRO A 134 38.16 -36.18 -10.59
CA PRO A 134 38.50 -34.82 -10.13
C PRO A 134 37.90 -33.57 -10.86
N HIS A 135 38.38 -32.40 -10.38
CA HIS A 135 38.76 -31.20 -11.13
C HIS A 135 37.70 -30.12 -11.47
N GLY A 136 38.11 -28.84 -11.34
CA GLY A 136 37.41 -27.72 -12.00
C GLY A 136 36.74 -26.66 -11.11
N ALA A 137 37.31 -26.29 -9.96
CA ALA A 137 36.93 -25.03 -9.31
C ALA A 137 37.76 -23.89 -9.93
N ASP A 138 37.27 -23.30 -11.03
CA ASP A 138 37.93 -22.15 -11.64
C ASP A 138 37.75 -20.91 -10.77
N ALA A 139 38.86 -20.23 -10.49
CA ALA A 139 38.93 -19.07 -9.63
C ALA A 139 39.57 -17.90 -10.38
N ASN A 140 38.78 -17.21 -11.19
CA ASN A 140 39.11 -15.89 -11.73
C ASN A 140 37.83 -15.07 -11.97
N ASP A 141 37.69 -13.93 -11.28
CA ASP A 141 37.84 -12.61 -11.94
C ASP A 141 37.80 -11.48 -10.89
N PRO A 142 38.90 -10.75 -10.65
CA PRO A 142 38.92 -9.60 -9.76
C PRO A 142 39.06 -8.24 -10.49
N SER A 143 38.40 -7.23 -9.92
CA SER A 143 38.68 -5.78 -10.08
C SER A 143 38.19 -5.02 -11.33
N ILE A 144 37.08 -4.31 -11.14
CA ILE A 144 36.95 -2.84 -11.29
C ILE A 144 37.89 -2.13 -12.29
N SER A 145 37.32 -1.64 -13.40
CA SER A 145 37.48 -0.27 -13.94
C SER A 145 36.48 -0.06 -15.09
N ARG A 146 35.49 0.84 -15.02
CA ARG A 146 35.55 2.32 -15.03
C ARG A 146 36.03 2.90 -16.37
N ALA A 147 35.09 3.20 -17.27
CA ALA A 147 35.04 4.40 -18.13
C ALA A 147 33.81 4.36 -19.05
N ILE A 148 33.28 5.54 -19.37
CA ILE A 148 32.15 5.77 -20.28
C ILE A 148 32.70 6.62 -21.44
N ILE A 149 32.15 6.49 -22.65
CA ILE A 149 31.76 7.57 -23.60
C ILE A 149 31.71 7.04 -25.03
N MET A 150 30.63 7.40 -25.73
CA MET A 150 30.49 7.31 -27.19
C MET A 150 30.85 8.67 -27.80
N ASP A 151 31.63 8.68 -28.89
CA ASP A 151 31.82 9.81 -29.80
C ASP A 151 32.27 9.17 -31.14
N ALA A 152 31.54 9.18 -32.26
CA ALA A 152 30.93 10.27 -33.04
C ALA A 152 31.91 10.94 -34.04
N GLY A 153 31.88 10.45 -35.29
CA GLY A 153 31.94 11.24 -36.52
C GLY A 153 33.18 12.09 -36.85
N ALA A 154 33.92 11.64 -37.87
CA ALA A 154 34.46 12.49 -38.95
C ALA A 154 34.46 11.69 -40.26
#